data_AF-A0A0J1HUV2-F1
#
_entry.id   AF-A0A0J1HUV2-F1
#
_cell.length_a   1.000
_cell.length_b   1.000
_cell.length_c   1.000
_cell.angle_alpha   90.00
_cell.angle_beta   90.00
_cell.angle_gamma   90.00
#
_symmetry.space_group_name_H-M   'P 1'
#
loop_
_entity.id
_entity.type
_entity.pdbx_description
1 polymer ?
#
loop_
_entity_poly.entity_id
_entity_poly.type
_entity_poly.pdbx_seq_one_letter_code
_entity_poly.pdbx_strand_id
1 'polypeptide(L)'
;MEVNKEWLDLFTEEEQKQIYSFDTLDREHPLKRILFPRDAYSGNDNQVAMNTLTAFKVVNGINKQWLSSLKNRMMEIKDYSTSSAALGELRAYGYLLEAGVKVRPVPCQRGVGTPEFECSYNGNSFIVEVHSKQMKNEETKAYQEFKKEETTAPFRMHTITPFGKPDVNKPGDTVCLNAISKICATKQRGHQLSKEIPSIIWLDYQDEVWDMLLNRENLHPLRSFRGEFVSGEIWYAFYGWNGAPVFESHSIEEKIVQPPGIMKHDGRFRRSHELSSVIISLPRITSILENPWADKIVPDELWKPLSMLSWFSVADSYTHKFTRNLMDKIDHECDSLSDLASSIKYKW
;
A
#
# COMPACT_ATOMS: atom_id res chain seq x y z
N MET A 1 0.42 31.21 -3.05
CA MET A 1 0.10 29.79 -2.73
C MET A 1 -1.41 29.65 -2.75
N GLU A 2 -2.00 29.33 -3.90
CA GLU A 2 -3.45 29.06 -4.04
C GLU A 2 -3.72 27.56 -4.30
N VAL A 3 -2.85 26.68 -3.81
CA VAL A 3 -3.12 25.25 -3.84
C VAL A 3 -4.09 24.98 -2.68
N ASN A 4 -5.26 24.39 -2.96
CA ASN A 4 -6.20 23.82 -1.98
C ASN A 4 -7.28 24.72 -1.32
N LYS A 5 -7.66 25.91 -1.84
CA LYS A 5 -8.73 26.74 -1.21
C LYS A 5 -10.01 25.95 -0.84
N GLU A 6 -10.55 25.18 -1.77
CA GLU A 6 -11.77 24.37 -1.53
C GLU A 6 -11.61 23.32 -0.42
N TRP A 7 -10.40 22.77 -0.24
CA TRP A 7 -10.14 21.82 0.84
C TRP A 7 -9.92 22.55 2.17
N LEU A 8 -9.23 23.68 2.14
CA LEU A 8 -9.09 24.54 3.31
C LEU A 8 -10.45 24.97 3.85
N ASP A 9 -11.48 25.13 3.02
CA ASP A 9 -12.85 25.44 3.44
C ASP A 9 -13.51 24.36 4.33
N LEU A 10 -12.95 23.14 4.39
CA LEU A 10 -13.39 22.12 5.36
C LEU A 10 -12.99 22.50 6.81
N PHE A 11 -11.95 23.32 6.95
CA PHE A 11 -11.31 23.69 8.20
C PHE A 11 -11.49 25.19 8.48
N THR A 12 -11.81 25.56 9.72
CA THR A 12 -11.83 26.98 10.11
C THR A 12 -10.43 27.57 10.05
N GLU A 13 -10.31 28.90 10.03
CA GLU A 13 -8.99 29.54 10.02
C GLU A 13 -8.14 29.15 11.23
N GLU A 14 -8.76 28.96 12.40
CA GLU A 14 -8.09 28.49 13.62
C GLU A 14 -7.55 27.07 13.44
N GLU A 15 -8.35 26.17 12.86
CA GLU A 15 -7.91 24.79 12.59
C GLU A 15 -6.81 24.76 11.53
N GLN A 16 -6.87 25.61 10.50
CA GLN A 16 -5.80 25.71 9.49
C GLN A 16 -4.48 26.15 10.13
N LYS A 17 -4.52 27.17 11.01
CA LYS A 17 -3.35 27.60 11.80
C LYS A 17 -2.85 26.47 12.70
N GLN A 18 -3.77 25.74 13.33
CA GLN A 18 -3.44 24.59 14.16
C GLN A 18 -2.74 23.50 13.35
N ILE A 19 -3.26 23.13 12.18
CA ILE A 19 -2.70 22.08 11.31
C ILE A 19 -1.30 22.47 10.85
N TYR A 20 -1.11 23.73 10.45
CA TYR A 20 0.22 24.22 10.07
C TYR A 20 1.23 24.11 11.23
N SER A 21 0.76 24.32 12.46
CA SER A 21 1.56 24.23 13.69
C SER A 21 1.75 22.82 14.24
N PHE A 22 1.16 21.78 13.64
CA PHE A 22 1.35 20.42 14.12
C PHE A 22 2.84 20.06 14.15
N ASP A 23 3.25 19.49 15.28
CA ASP A 23 4.61 19.02 15.52
C ASP A 23 4.99 17.91 14.53
N THR A 24 6.28 17.66 14.40
CA THR A 24 6.76 16.44 13.74
C THR A 24 7.00 15.39 14.82
N LEU A 25 6.38 14.22 14.68
CA LEU A 25 6.64 13.08 15.57
C LEU A 25 7.78 12.22 14.98
N ASP A 26 7.47 10.98 14.62
CA ASP A 26 8.34 10.17 13.75
C ASP A 26 8.34 10.74 12.33
N ARG A 27 7.21 11.22 11.85
CA ARG A 27 7.00 11.77 10.51
C ARG A 27 6.22 13.07 10.57
N GLU A 28 6.12 13.77 9.43
CA GLU A 28 5.25 14.94 9.35
C GLU A 28 3.78 14.51 9.47
N HIS A 29 2.95 15.35 10.09
CA HIS A 29 1.54 15.06 10.21
C HIS A 29 0.90 14.89 8.81
N PRO A 30 0.21 13.77 8.50
CA PRO A 30 -0.28 13.47 7.14
C PRO A 30 -1.15 14.58 6.53
N LEU A 31 -2.08 15.12 7.31
CA LEU A 31 -2.91 16.25 6.86
C LEU A 31 -2.10 17.53 6.60
N LYS A 32 -1.10 17.85 7.43
CA LYS A 32 -0.23 19.02 7.26
C LYS A 32 0.57 18.89 5.97
N ARG A 33 1.20 17.75 5.75
CA ARG A 33 1.97 17.44 4.54
C ARG A 33 1.15 17.62 3.26
N ILE A 34 -0.14 17.31 3.31
CA ILE A 34 -1.01 17.44 2.14
C ILE A 34 -1.50 18.89 1.95
N LEU A 35 -1.95 19.55 3.02
CA LEU A 35 -2.45 20.93 2.91
C LEU A 35 -1.32 21.93 2.61
N PHE A 36 -0.11 21.63 3.10
CA PHE A 36 1.07 22.47 3.02
C PHE A 36 2.30 21.65 2.54
N PRO A 37 2.31 21.17 1.29
CA PRO A 37 3.38 20.32 0.80
C PRO A 37 4.73 21.05 0.78
N ARG A 38 5.80 20.34 1.19
CA ARG A 38 7.17 20.88 1.31
C ARG A 38 7.72 21.41 -0.01
N ASP A 39 7.42 20.70 -1.10
CA ASP A 39 7.68 21.13 -2.46
C ASP A 39 6.35 21.20 -3.20
N ALA A 40 5.86 22.43 -3.44
CA ALA A 40 4.59 22.67 -4.11
C ALA A 40 4.63 22.41 -5.63
N TYR A 41 5.81 22.18 -6.21
CA TYR A 41 5.99 22.10 -7.66
C TYR A 41 6.53 20.76 -8.14
N SER A 42 7.18 19.97 -7.27
CA SER A 42 7.72 18.66 -7.65
C SER A 42 7.70 17.63 -6.51
N GLY A 43 7.84 16.35 -6.84
CA GLY A 43 7.95 15.26 -5.86
C GLY A 43 6.67 14.48 -5.55
N ASN A 44 6.77 13.56 -4.59
CA ASN A 44 5.66 12.70 -4.17
C ASN A 44 4.67 13.45 -3.28
N ASP A 45 5.12 14.37 -2.40
CA ASP A 45 4.25 15.15 -1.52
C ASP A 45 3.16 15.91 -2.29
N ASN A 46 3.58 16.66 -3.33
CA ASN A 46 2.63 17.37 -4.19
C ASN A 46 1.67 16.41 -4.90
N GLN A 47 2.17 15.24 -5.34
CA GLN A 47 1.32 14.27 -6.01
C GLN A 47 0.28 13.68 -5.06
N VAL A 48 0.66 13.31 -3.84
CA VAL A 48 -0.26 12.82 -2.80
C VAL A 48 -1.26 13.91 -2.44
N ALA A 49 -0.83 15.16 -2.37
CA ALA A 49 -1.70 16.29 -2.12
C ALA A 49 -2.75 16.45 -3.23
N MET A 50 -2.32 16.40 -4.49
CA MET A 50 -3.22 16.49 -5.64
C MET A 50 -4.19 15.32 -5.76
N ASN A 51 -3.70 14.10 -5.51
CA ASN A 51 -4.49 12.89 -5.43
C ASN A 51 -5.61 13.03 -4.39
N THR A 52 -5.26 13.50 -3.20
CA THR A 52 -6.22 13.64 -2.11
C THR A 52 -7.16 14.83 -2.30
N LEU A 53 -6.70 15.93 -2.92
CA LEU A 53 -7.56 17.05 -3.30
C LEU A 53 -8.61 16.63 -4.34
N THR A 54 -8.21 15.85 -5.33
CA THR A 54 -9.13 15.35 -6.37
C THR A 54 -10.22 14.47 -5.73
N ALA A 55 -9.82 13.52 -4.88
CA ALA A 55 -10.75 12.71 -4.11
C ALA A 55 -11.66 13.57 -3.20
N PHE A 56 -11.11 14.57 -2.52
CA PHE A 56 -11.86 15.53 -1.70
C PHE A 56 -12.95 16.22 -2.51
N LYS A 57 -12.64 16.76 -3.70
CA LYS A 57 -13.61 17.49 -4.53
C LYS A 57 -14.79 16.61 -4.92
N VAL A 58 -14.51 15.38 -5.34
CA VAL A 58 -15.54 14.40 -5.72
C VAL A 58 -16.44 14.07 -4.53
N VAL A 59 -15.84 13.74 -3.38
CA VAL A 59 -16.60 13.40 -2.18
C VAL A 59 -17.38 14.60 -1.64
N ASN A 60 -16.82 15.81 -1.64
CA ASN A 60 -17.50 17.01 -1.16
C ASN A 60 -18.74 17.34 -2.02
N GLY A 61 -18.68 17.08 -3.33
CA GLY A 61 -19.82 17.24 -4.24
C GLY A 61 -20.92 16.20 -4.08
N ILE A 62 -20.61 15.00 -3.57
CA ILE A 62 -21.54 13.86 -3.52
C ILE A 62 -22.02 13.56 -2.09
N ASN A 63 -21.12 13.54 -1.11
CA ASN A 63 -21.37 13.12 0.26
C ASN A 63 -20.59 13.98 1.28
N LYS A 64 -20.93 15.27 1.34
CA LYS A 64 -20.33 16.23 2.27
C LYS A 64 -20.44 15.81 3.75
N GLN A 65 -21.54 15.17 4.14
CA GLN A 65 -21.77 14.75 5.52
C GLN A 65 -20.74 13.68 5.96
N TRP A 66 -20.49 12.67 5.13
CA TRP A 66 -19.46 11.67 5.42
C TRP A 66 -18.08 12.31 5.50
N LEU A 67 -17.76 13.23 4.58
CA LEU A 67 -16.49 13.95 4.59
C LEU A 67 -16.27 14.73 5.89
N SER A 68 -17.30 15.45 6.35
CA SER A 68 -17.26 16.15 7.65
C SER A 68 -17.05 15.18 8.82
N SER A 69 -17.58 13.95 8.74
CA SER A 69 -17.38 12.94 9.79
C SER A 69 -15.93 12.44 9.91
N LEU A 70 -15.14 12.52 8.82
CA LEU A 70 -13.73 12.14 8.84
C LEU A 70 -12.82 13.20 9.46
N LYS A 71 -13.27 14.47 9.53
CA LYS A 71 -12.45 15.61 9.93
C LYS A 71 -11.69 15.40 11.24
N ASN A 72 -12.37 14.90 12.27
CA ASN A 72 -11.76 14.63 13.58
C ASN A 72 -10.62 13.61 13.50
N ARG A 73 -10.78 12.55 12.70
CA ARG A 73 -9.74 11.54 12.49
C ARG A 73 -8.57 12.10 11.69
N MET A 74 -8.86 12.95 10.68
CA MET A 74 -7.83 13.62 9.90
C MET A 74 -6.97 14.55 10.76
N MET A 75 -7.52 15.16 11.82
CA MET A 75 -6.83 16.07 12.72
C MET A 75 -6.20 15.40 13.96
N GLU A 76 -6.16 14.06 14.03
CA GLU A 76 -5.60 13.35 15.18
C GLU A 76 -4.09 13.58 15.33
N ILE A 77 -3.69 14.19 16.44
CA ILE A 77 -2.29 14.61 16.69
C ILE A 77 -1.47 13.61 17.51
N LYS A 78 -2.10 12.66 18.20
CA LYS A 78 -1.40 11.68 19.06
C LYS A 78 -0.99 10.43 18.30
N ASP A 79 -1.79 10.05 17.30
CA ASP A 79 -1.55 8.89 16.45
C ASP A 79 -1.78 9.25 14.99
N TYR A 80 -0.69 9.53 14.28
CA TYR A 80 -0.75 9.90 12.87
C TYR A 80 -1.28 8.77 12.01
N SER A 81 -1.28 7.52 12.47
CA SER A 81 -1.89 6.39 11.77
C SER A 81 -3.39 6.59 11.56
N THR A 82 -4.06 7.21 12.53
CA THR A 82 -5.49 7.53 12.44
C THR A 82 -5.75 8.57 11.35
N SER A 83 -4.89 9.58 11.24
CA SER A 83 -4.94 10.58 10.17
C SER A 83 -4.64 9.96 8.80
N SER A 84 -3.58 9.17 8.69
CA SER A 84 -3.21 8.43 7.48
C SER A 84 -4.35 7.54 6.98
N ALA A 85 -4.98 6.78 7.87
CA ALA A 85 -6.11 5.89 7.55
C ALA A 85 -7.33 6.67 7.04
N ALA A 86 -7.69 7.78 7.70
CA ALA A 86 -8.79 8.63 7.26
C ALA A 86 -8.54 9.23 5.87
N LEU A 87 -7.30 9.62 5.57
CA LEU A 87 -6.91 10.14 4.25
C LEU A 87 -6.87 9.03 3.18
N GLY A 88 -6.46 7.81 3.54
CA GLY A 88 -6.53 6.65 2.65
C GLY A 88 -7.97 6.28 2.30
N GLU A 89 -8.87 6.29 3.29
CA GLU A 89 -10.32 6.11 3.08
C GLU A 89 -10.90 7.19 2.16
N LEU A 90 -10.51 8.46 2.36
CA LEU A 90 -10.91 9.55 1.48
C LEU A 90 -10.49 9.31 0.03
N ARG A 91 -9.23 8.93 -0.21
CA ARG A 91 -8.71 8.63 -1.56
C ARG A 91 -9.44 7.46 -2.19
N ALA A 92 -9.60 6.34 -1.47
CA ALA A 92 -10.30 5.17 -1.97
C ALA A 92 -11.76 5.50 -2.34
N TYR A 93 -12.50 6.18 -1.46
CA TYR A 93 -13.88 6.57 -1.73
C TYR A 93 -13.98 7.53 -2.92
N GLY A 94 -13.15 8.58 -2.95
CA GLY A 94 -13.14 9.56 -4.03
C GLY A 94 -12.84 8.93 -5.38
N TYR A 95 -11.85 8.04 -5.47
CA TYR A 95 -11.49 7.39 -6.73
C TYR A 95 -12.56 6.40 -7.20
N LEU A 96 -13.20 5.66 -6.30
CA LEU A 96 -14.31 4.79 -6.67
C LEU A 96 -15.51 5.60 -7.20
N LEU A 97 -15.85 6.72 -6.55
CA LEU A 97 -16.90 7.63 -7.02
C LEU A 97 -16.56 8.25 -8.38
N GLU A 98 -15.34 8.72 -8.55
CA GLU A 98 -14.82 9.29 -9.81
C GLU A 98 -14.92 8.28 -10.96
N ALA A 99 -14.61 7.01 -10.69
CA ALA A 99 -14.76 5.91 -11.62
C ALA A 99 -16.23 5.54 -11.95
N GLY A 100 -17.20 6.19 -11.31
CA GLY A 100 -18.63 5.94 -11.51
C GLY A 100 -19.18 4.74 -10.72
N VAL A 101 -18.46 4.26 -9.71
CA VAL A 101 -18.96 3.23 -8.78
C VAL A 101 -19.95 3.85 -7.81
N LYS A 102 -21.07 3.17 -7.55
CA LYS A 102 -21.96 3.53 -6.43
C LYS A 102 -21.34 3.02 -5.14
N VAL A 103 -20.95 3.92 -4.25
CA VAL A 103 -20.23 3.57 -3.03
C VAL A 103 -21.03 4.03 -1.80
N ARG A 104 -21.17 3.11 -0.84
CA ARG A 104 -21.84 3.33 0.44
C ARG A 104 -20.87 3.04 1.57
N PRO A 105 -20.47 4.07 2.36
CA PRO A 105 -19.73 3.86 3.60
C PRO A 105 -20.51 2.99 4.58
N VAL A 106 -19.85 2.02 5.18
CA VAL A 106 -20.47 1.15 6.19
C VAL A 106 -20.10 1.68 7.58
N PRO A 107 -21.09 2.02 8.44
CA PRO A 107 -20.80 2.45 9.79
C PRO A 107 -20.12 1.33 10.60
N CYS A 108 -18.99 1.65 11.25
CA CYS A 108 -18.35 0.72 12.16
C CYS A 108 -19.30 0.34 13.30
N GLN A 109 -19.60 -0.94 13.42
CA GLN A 109 -20.34 -1.49 14.57
C GLN A 109 -19.37 -2.14 15.55
N ARG A 110 -19.51 -1.83 16.84
CA ARG A 110 -18.60 -2.34 17.87
C ARG A 110 -18.65 -3.88 17.91
N GLY A 111 -17.50 -4.52 17.71
CA GLY A 111 -17.37 -5.98 17.78
C GLY A 111 -17.72 -6.74 16.50
N VAL A 112 -18.11 -6.05 15.43
CA VAL A 112 -18.36 -6.65 14.11
C VAL A 112 -17.32 -6.10 13.13
N GLY A 113 -16.59 -6.99 12.46
CA GLY A 113 -15.74 -6.59 11.34
C GLY A 113 -16.63 -6.18 10.17
N THR A 114 -16.67 -4.90 9.84
CA THR A 114 -17.38 -4.38 8.66
C THR A 114 -16.37 -3.90 7.63
N PRO A 115 -16.61 -4.11 6.32
CA PRO A 115 -15.83 -3.45 5.28
C PRO A 115 -15.95 -1.93 5.39
N GLU A 116 -14.96 -1.16 4.94
CA GLU A 116 -15.11 0.30 4.89
C GLU A 116 -16.21 0.73 3.90
N PHE A 117 -16.34 0.03 2.75
CA PHE A 117 -17.32 0.35 1.72
C PHE A 117 -18.06 -0.87 1.16
N GLU A 118 -19.34 -0.69 0.93
CA GLU A 118 -20.12 -1.49 -0.02
C GLU A 118 -20.21 -0.75 -1.35
N CYS A 119 -19.96 -1.48 -2.44
CA CYS A 119 -19.87 -0.93 -3.77
C CYS A 119 -20.78 -1.68 -4.73
N SER A 120 -21.31 -0.96 -5.74
CA SER A 120 -22.00 -1.59 -6.86
C SER A 120 -21.80 -0.84 -8.17
N TYR A 121 -21.79 -1.60 -9.27
CA TYR A 121 -21.74 -1.08 -10.62
C TYR A 121 -22.54 -1.98 -11.56
N ASN A 122 -23.50 -1.41 -12.30
CA ASN A 122 -24.38 -2.14 -13.22
C ASN A 122 -25.01 -3.42 -12.62
N GLY A 123 -25.42 -3.37 -11.35
CA GLY A 123 -26.05 -4.50 -10.65
C GLY A 123 -25.07 -5.52 -10.05
N ASN A 124 -23.77 -5.41 -10.34
CA ASN A 124 -22.74 -6.20 -9.67
C ASN A 124 -22.30 -5.52 -8.38
N SER A 125 -22.37 -6.25 -7.26
CA SER A 125 -21.97 -5.77 -5.94
C SER A 125 -20.61 -6.32 -5.54
N PHE A 126 -19.84 -5.55 -4.78
CA PHE A 126 -18.56 -5.95 -4.19
C PHE A 126 -18.30 -5.13 -2.93
N ILE A 127 -17.36 -5.56 -2.08
CA ILE A 127 -16.94 -4.81 -0.90
C ILE A 127 -15.49 -4.37 -1.02
N VAL A 128 -15.17 -3.23 -0.40
CA VAL A 128 -13.82 -2.69 -0.35
C VAL A 128 -13.43 -2.46 1.11
N GLU A 129 -12.32 -3.08 1.50
CA GLU A 129 -11.65 -2.85 2.78
C GLU A 129 -10.42 -1.97 2.56
N VAL A 130 -10.32 -0.81 3.21
CA VAL A 130 -9.20 0.11 3.10
C VAL A 130 -8.18 -0.13 4.21
N HIS A 131 -6.90 -0.13 3.83
CA HIS A 131 -5.81 -0.17 4.78
C HIS A 131 -4.68 0.76 4.35
N SER A 132 -4.43 1.79 5.16
CA SER A 132 -3.21 2.60 5.07
C SER A 132 -2.13 1.99 5.95
N LYS A 133 -1.09 1.42 5.33
CA LYS A 133 -0.02 0.75 6.07
C LYS A 133 0.74 1.75 6.94
N GLN A 134 1.15 1.32 8.13
CA GLN A 134 1.92 2.13 9.08
C GLN A 134 3.27 1.49 9.37
N MET A 135 4.24 2.33 9.71
CA MET A 135 5.53 1.89 10.25
C MET A 135 5.33 1.15 11.57
N LYS A 136 6.19 0.16 11.86
CA LYS A 136 6.22 -0.46 13.17
C LYS A 136 6.48 0.56 14.28
N ASN A 137 5.82 0.36 15.42
CA ASN A 137 5.96 1.23 16.60
C ASN A 137 7.39 1.24 17.14
N GLU A 138 8.12 0.12 17.07
CA GLU A 138 9.51 0.07 17.53
C GLU A 138 10.43 0.97 16.67
N GLU A 139 10.28 0.91 15.35
CA GLU A 139 11.05 1.74 14.40
C GLU A 139 10.69 3.23 14.54
N THR A 140 9.40 3.51 14.75
CA THR A 140 8.87 4.85 15.07
C THR A 140 9.55 5.43 16.29
N LYS A 141 9.61 4.66 17.40
CA LYS A 141 10.27 5.10 18.64
C LYS A 141 11.78 5.29 18.45
N ALA A 142 12.45 4.34 17.82
CA ALA A 142 13.88 4.41 17.57
C ALA A 142 14.26 5.66 16.74
N TYR A 143 13.44 6.01 15.75
CA TYR A 143 13.66 7.21 14.95
C TYR A 143 13.40 8.51 15.73
N GLN A 144 12.36 8.54 16.57
CA GLN A 144 12.09 9.68 17.45
C GLN A 144 13.20 9.90 18.48
N GLU A 145 13.76 8.83 19.05
CA GLU A 145 14.91 8.89 19.95
C GLU A 145 16.14 9.44 19.23
N PHE A 146 16.42 8.92 18.02
CA PHE A 146 17.51 9.41 17.19
C PHE A 146 17.41 10.92 16.91
N LYS A 147 16.20 11.45 16.64
CA LYS A 147 15.95 12.88 16.43
C LYS A 147 16.17 13.76 17.68
N LYS A 148 15.99 13.22 18.89
CA LYS A 148 16.10 13.97 20.15
C LYS A 148 17.54 14.06 20.68
N GLU A 149 18.41 13.13 20.29
CA GLU A 149 19.80 13.13 20.74
C GLU A 149 20.56 14.34 20.17
N GLU A 150 21.00 15.24 21.04
CA GLU A 150 21.97 16.28 20.69
C GLU A 150 23.35 15.65 20.44
N THR A 151 24.02 16.05 19.37
CA THR A 151 25.36 15.54 19.05
C THR A 151 26.28 16.64 18.54
N THR A 152 27.57 16.46 18.76
CA THR A 152 28.65 17.29 18.20
C THR A 152 29.22 16.71 16.90
N ALA A 153 28.77 15.52 16.47
CA ALA A 153 29.24 14.89 15.24
C ALA A 153 28.79 15.69 14.00
N PRO A 154 29.65 15.83 12.97
CA PRO A 154 29.34 16.62 11.77
C PRO A 154 28.23 15.99 10.90
N PHE A 155 27.99 14.68 11.04
CA PHE A 155 26.86 13.99 10.43
C PHE A 155 26.46 12.77 11.27
N ARG A 156 25.18 12.39 11.17
CA ARG A 156 24.62 11.15 11.74
C ARG A 156 23.73 10.48 10.71
N MET A 157 23.69 9.15 10.75
CA MET A 157 22.85 8.32 9.88
C MET A 157 22.00 7.38 10.74
N HIS A 158 20.74 7.23 10.38
CA HIS A 158 19.83 6.27 10.99
C HIS A 158 19.13 5.46 9.89
N THR A 159 19.24 4.15 9.98
CA THR A 159 18.57 3.24 9.05
C THR A 159 17.24 2.80 9.63
N ILE A 160 16.16 3.10 8.91
CA ILE A 160 14.80 2.69 9.26
C ILE A 160 14.43 1.47 8.42
N THR A 161 13.79 0.50 9.04
CA THR A 161 13.21 -0.67 8.38
C THR A 161 11.72 -0.76 8.70
N PRO A 162 10.82 -0.05 7.98
CA PRO A 162 9.44 0.11 8.43
C PRO A 162 8.62 -1.17 8.60
N PHE A 163 9.00 -2.24 7.89
CA PHE A 163 8.44 -3.58 8.07
C PHE A 163 9.12 -4.41 9.18
N GLY A 164 10.25 -3.94 9.70
CA GLY A 164 11.01 -4.46 10.82
C GLY A 164 12.43 -4.89 10.45
N LYS A 165 13.31 -4.82 11.45
CA LYS A 165 14.69 -5.31 11.35
C LYS A 165 14.73 -6.84 11.33
N PRO A 166 15.71 -7.44 10.62
CA PRO A 166 16.00 -8.86 10.71
C PRO A 166 16.26 -9.27 12.16
N ASP A 167 15.68 -10.39 12.58
CA ASP A 167 15.95 -11.00 13.88
C ASP A 167 17.26 -11.80 13.81
N VAL A 168 18.28 -11.33 14.53
CA VAL A 168 19.60 -11.98 14.60
C VAL A 168 19.55 -13.42 15.09
N ASN A 169 18.47 -13.81 15.79
CA ASN A 169 18.27 -15.17 16.29
C ASN A 169 17.52 -16.08 15.29
N LYS A 170 17.11 -15.54 14.13
CA LYS A 170 16.42 -16.29 13.07
C LYS A 170 17.32 -16.36 11.83
N PRO A 171 18.06 -17.46 11.63
CA PRO A 171 18.92 -17.62 10.48
C PRO A 171 18.18 -17.40 9.16
N GLY A 172 18.73 -16.52 8.32
CA GLY A 172 18.15 -16.18 7.02
C GLY A 172 16.94 -15.25 7.09
N ASP A 173 16.63 -14.65 8.24
CA ASP A 173 15.68 -13.53 8.30
C ASP A 173 16.30 -12.28 7.67
N THR A 174 15.51 -11.56 6.88
CA THR A 174 15.99 -10.43 6.08
C THR A 174 14.95 -9.31 6.02
N VAL A 175 15.33 -8.15 5.49
CA VAL A 175 14.40 -7.01 5.39
C VAL A 175 13.30 -7.30 4.36
N CYS A 176 13.62 -7.92 3.22
CA CYS A 176 12.63 -8.25 2.19
C CYS A 176 11.64 -9.31 2.71
N LEU A 177 12.13 -10.37 3.38
CA LEU A 177 11.27 -11.39 3.98
C LEU A 177 10.31 -10.80 5.03
N ASN A 178 10.81 -9.88 5.86
CA ASN A 178 9.98 -9.16 6.83
C ASN A 178 8.91 -8.29 6.15
N ALA A 179 9.27 -7.59 5.06
CA ALA A 179 8.33 -6.80 4.27
C ALA A 179 7.23 -7.68 3.64
N ILE A 180 7.61 -8.76 2.96
CA ILE A 180 6.70 -9.75 2.37
C ILE A 180 5.72 -10.26 3.43
N SER A 181 6.24 -10.72 4.58
CA SER A 181 5.41 -11.26 5.66
C SER A 181 4.41 -10.23 6.19
N LYS A 182 4.86 -8.98 6.38
CA LYS A 182 4.02 -7.92 6.94
C LYS A 182 2.97 -7.42 5.97
N ILE A 183 3.26 -7.36 4.68
CA ILE A 183 2.27 -7.02 3.65
C ILE A 183 1.24 -8.17 3.58
N CYS A 184 1.69 -9.42 3.50
CA CYS A 184 0.83 -10.62 3.45
C CYS A 184 -0.11 -10.74 4.66
N ALA A 185 0.32 -10.33 5.85
CA ALA A 185 -0.48 -10.38 7.07
C ALA A 185 -1.54 -9.26 7.18
N THR A 186 -1.59 -8.33 6.24
CA THR A 186 -2.52 -7.20 6.28
C THR A 186 -3.96 -7.69 6.18
N LYS A 187 -4.80 -7.27 7.15
CA LYS A 187 -6.22 -7.67 7.28
C LYS A 187 -6.42 -9.20 7.20
N GLN A 188 -5.48 -9.98 7.76
CA GLN A 188 -5.49 -11.44 7.67
C GLN A 188 -6.69 -12.12 8.34
N ARG A 189 -7.26 -11.52 9.40
CA ARG A 189 -8.43 -12.04 10.12
C ARG A 189 -9.70 -11.71 9.33
N GLY A 190 -10.13 -12.65 8.48
CA GLY A 190 -11.19 -12.52 7.46
C GLY A 190 -12.62 -12.29 7.95
N HIS A 191 -12.84 -11.64 9.09
CA HIS A 191 -14.21 -11.29 9.52
C HIS A 191 -14.86 -10.23 8.61
N GLN A 192 -14.07 -9.57 7.76
CA GLN A 192 -14.53 -8.50 6.86
C GLN A 192 -14.61 -8.93 5.39
N LEU A 193 -14.23 -10.17 5.05
CA LEU A 193 -14.35 -10.68 3.68
C LEU A 193 -15.69 -11.35 3.47
N SER A 194 -16.29 -11.15 2.30
CA SER A 194 -17.53 -11.80 1.90
C SER A 194 -17.25 -13.10 1.15
N LYS A 195 -18.06 -14.11 1.43
CA LYS A 195 -18.11 -15.37 0.67
C LYS A 195 -19.06 -15.31 -0.52
N GLU A 196 -19.96 -14.34 -0.52
CA GLU A 196 -21.07 -14.25 -1.48
C GLU A 196 -20.74 -13.35 -2.66
N ILE A 197 -20.00 -12.28 -2.41
CA ILE A 197 -19.63 -11.25 -3.40
C ILE A 197 -18.11 -11.01 -3.37
N PRO A 198 -17.55 -10.45 -4.46
CA PRO A 198 -16.12 -10.14 -4.51
C PRO A 198 -15.68 -9.23 -3.36
N SER A 199 -14.53 -9.56 -2.77
CA SER A 199 -13.90 -8.78 -1.71
C SER A 199 -12.59 -8.21 -2.19
N ILE A 200 -12.45 -6.88 -2.12
CA ILE A 200 -11.27 -6.15 -2.57
C ILE A 200 -10.61 -5.48 -1.37
N ILE A 201 -9.30 -5.65 -1.20
CA ILE A 201 -8.53 -4.85 -0.24
C ILE A 201 -7.89 -3.67 -0.98
N TRP A 202 -8.09 -2.45 -0.51
CA TRP A 202 -7.40 -1.26 -0.98
C TRP A 202 -6.22 -0.95 -0.05
N LEU A 203 -5.00 -1.21 -0.52
CA LEU A 203 -3.77 -0.86 0.19
C LEU A 203 -3.28 0.51 -0.26
N ASP A 204 -3.40 1.48 0.63
CA ASP A 204 -2.95 2.84 0.39
C ASP A 204 -1.56 3.07 1.01
N TYR A 205 -0.58 3.33 0.15
CA TYR A 205 0.83 3.58 0.50
C TYR A 205 1.25 5.01 0.12
N GLN A 206 0.35 5.98 0.28
CA GLN A 206 0.64 7.38 -0.03
C GLN A 206 1.13 8.19 1.20
N ASP A 207 1.37 7.52 2.33
CA ASP A 207 2.00 8.13 3.52
C ASP A 207 3.52 8.32 3.34
N GLU A 208 4.12 9.25 4.11
CA GLU A 208 5.50 9.73 3.91
C GLU A 208 6.52 8.58 4.02
N VAL A 209 6.25 7.63 4.92
CA VAL A 209 7.14 6.48 5.17
C VAL A 209 7.34 5.64 3.92
N TRP A 210 6.35 5.57 3.03
CA TRP A 210 6.36 4.64 1.90
C TRP A 210 7.02 5.21 0.65
N ASP A 211 7.14 6.53 0.55
CA ASP A 211 7.66 7.22 -0.64
C ASP A 211 9.07 6.78 -1.04
N MET A 212 9.89 6.39 -0.05
CA MET A 212 11.27 5.95 -0.28
C MET A 212 11.42 4.44 -0.45
N LEU A 213 10.40 3.65 -0.09
CA LEU A 213 10.52 2.20 0.07
C LEU A 213 9.72 1.40 -0.94
N LEU A 214 8.54 1.91 -1.28
CA LEU A 214 7.63 1.26 -2.21
C LEU A 214 7.48 2.13 -3.45
N ASN A 215 7.75 1.51 -4.58
CA ASN A 215 7.58 2.05 -5.91
C ASN A 215 6.94 0.97 -6.80
N ARG A 216 6.77 1.29 -8.08
CA ARG A 216 6.15 0.37 -9.04
C ARG A 216 6.88 -0.96 -9.18
N GLU A 217 8.18 -1.02 -8.95
CA GLU A 217 8.99 -2.22 -9.15
C GLU A 217 8.67 -3.29 -8.11
N ASN A 218 8.20 -2.91 -6.91
CA ASN A 218 7.81 -3.87 -5.88
C ASN A 218 6.58 -4.72 -6.28
N LEU A 219 5.83 -4.31 -7.33
CA LEU A 219 4.69 -5.03 -7.91
C LEU A 219 5.09 -6.18 -8.83
N HIS A 220 6.38 -6.28 -9.18
CA HIS A 220 6.90 -7.28 -10.10
C HIS A 220 7.69 -8.34 -9.32
N PRO A 221 7.74 -9.61 -9.78
CA PRO A 221 8.42 -10.68 -9.06
C PRO A 221 9.92 -10.39 -8.89
N LEU A 222 10.55 -9.80 -9.90
CA LEU A 222 11.99 -9.54 -9.92
C LEU A 222 12.26 -8.16 -10.50
N ARG A 223 13.19 -7.45 -9.88
CA ARG A 223 13.75 -6.18 -10.40
C ARG A 223 15.27 -6.24 -10.38
N SER A 224 15.89 -5.36 -11.15
CA SER A 224 17.34 -5.25 -11.20
C SER A 224 17.81 -3.85 -10.80
N PHE A 225 18.82 -3.78 -9.94
CA PHE A 225 19.51 -2.54 -9.61
C PHE A 225 21.02 -2.78 -9.68
N ARG A 226 21.74 -1.99 -10.48
CA ARG A 226 23.20 -2.11 -10.66
C ARG A 226 23.70 -3.52 -11.03
N GLY A 227 22.91 -4.25 -11.82
CA GLY A 227 23.24 -5.63 -12.23
C GLY A 227 22.92 -6.71 -11.19
N GLU A 228 22.35 -6.32 -10.05
CA GLU A 228 21.87 -7.25 -9.03
C GLU A 228 20.36 -7.38 -9.08
N PHE A 229 19.86 -8.58 -8.79
CA PHE A 229 18.45 -8.91 -8.66
C PHE A 229 17.96 -8.71 -7.24
N VAL A 230 16.76 -8.14 -7.14
CA VAL A 230 16.01 -7.93 -5.91
C VAL A 230 14.57 -8.39 -6.14
N SER A 231 13.98 -9.10 -5.18
CA SER A 231 12.57 -9.51 -5.24
C SER A 231 11.63 -8.32 -4.99
N GLY A 232 10.46 -8.33 -5.63
CA GLY A 232 9.40 -7.35 -5.33
C GLY A 232 8.52 -7.81 -4.16
N GLU A 233 8.59 -7.08 -3.05
CA GLU A 233 7.94 -7.43 -1.78
C GLU A 233 6.42 -7.53 -1.90
N ILE A 234 5.79 -6.67 -2.70
CA ILE A 234 4.34 -6.67 -2.88
C ILE A 234 3.91 -7.90 -3.68
N TRP A 235 4.59 -8.19 -4.80
CA TRP A 235 4.28 -9.38 -5.60
C TRP A 235 4.39 -10.66 -4.77
N TYR A 236 5.49 -10.84 -4.02
CA TYR A 236 5.70 -12.02 -3.17
C TYR A 236 4.66 -12.11 -2.04
N ALA A 237 4.26 -10.97 -1.45
CA ALA A 237 3.25 -10.96 -0.41
C ALA A 237 1.90 -11.53 -0.87
N PHE A 238 1.57 -11.43 -2.16
CA PHE A 238 0.31 -11.91 -2.72
C PHE A 238 0.44 -13.26 -3.46
N TYR A 239 1.44 -13.40 -4.33
CA TYR A 239 1.59 -14.56 -5.23
C TYR A 239 2.68 -15.56 -4.82
N GLY A 240 3.59 -15.17 -3.92
CA GLY A 240 4.70 -16.00 -3.48
C GLY A 240 4.24 -17.34 -2.90
N TRP A 241 5.15 -18.31 -2.82
CA TRP A 241 4.86 -19.66 -2.32
C TRP A 241 5.89 -20.05 -1.26
N ASN A 242 5.51 -20.99 -0.39
CA ASN A 242 6.45 -21.55 0.57
C ASN A 242 7.60 -22.25 -0.18
N GLY A 243 8.84 -21.87 0.14
CA GLY A 243 10.03 -22.33 -0.57
C GLY A 243 10.51 -21.40 -1.70
N ALA A 244 9.78 -20.33 -2.02
CA ALA A 244 10.19 -19.39 -3.06
C ALA A 244 11.55 -18.74 -2.74
N PRO A 245 12.45 -18.59 -3.74
CA PRO A 245 13.69 -17.85 -3.57
C PRO A 245 13.40 -16.35 -3.44
N VAL A 246 14.04 -15.67 -2.50
CA VAL A 246 13.91 -14.23 -2.28
C VAL A 246 15.27 -13.58 -2.47
N PHE A 247 15.39 -12.77 -3.51
CA PHE A 247 16.63 -12.14 -3.92
C PHE A 247 16.79 -10.78 -3.20
N GLU A 248 17.94 -10.58 -2.56
CA GLU A 248 18.38 -9.30 -2.00
C GLU A 248 19.81 -9.04 -2.47
N SER A 249 19.97 -8.31 -3.58
CA SER A 249 21.26 -8.00 -4.20
C SER A 249 22.03 -9.23 -4.69
N HIS A 250 21.41 -10.01 -5.58
CA HIS A 250 22.04 -11.21 -6.15
C HIS A 250 22.41 -11.03 -7.63
N SER A 251 23.63 -11.35 -8.08
CA SER A 251 24.02 -11.25 -9.49
C SER A 251 24.29 -12.61 -10.15
N ILE A 252 24.29 -12.65 -11.49
CA ILE A 252 24.60 -13.88 -12.24
C ILE A 252 26.10 -14.20 -12.23
N GLU A 253 26.95 -13.17 -12.28
CA GLU A 253 28.38 -13.32 -12.58
C GLU A 253 29.29 -13.25 -11.35
N GLU A 254 28.89 -12.52 -10.30
CA GLU A 254 29.69 -12.46 -9.09
C GLU A 254 29.41 -13.68 -8.24
N LYS A 255 30.47 -14.32 -7.75
CA LYS A 255 30.30 -15.44 -6.81
C LYS A 255 29.74 -14.86 -5.50
N ILE A 256 28.41 -14.85 -5.41
CA ILE A 256 27.65 -14.31 -4.28
C ILE A 256 28.07 -15.08 -3.02
N VAL A 257 28.19 -14.34 -1.92
CA VAL A 257 28.60 -14.87 -0.61
C VAL A 257 27.51 -15.78 0.00
N GLN A 258 26.25 -15.60 -0.40
CA GLN A 258 25.11 -16.31 0.18
C GLN A 258 24.04 -16.64 -0.87
N PRO A 259 23.31 -17.75 -0.68
CA PRO A 259 22.13 -18.06 -1.49
C PRO A 259 20.97 -17.10 -1.19
N PRO A 260 19.98 -17.00 -2.10
CA PRO A 260 18.73 -16.28 -1.87
C PRO A 260 18.07 -16.73 -0.56
N GLY A 261 17.38 -15.79 0.09
CA GLY A 261 16.48 -16.10 1.18
C GLY A 261 15.39 -17.07 0.71
N ILE A 262 14.76 -17.78 1.65
CA ILE A 262 13.70 -18.74 1.30
C ILE A 262 12.43 -18.34 2.04
N MET A 263 11.36 -18.07 1.27
CA MET A 263 10.04 -17.75 1.80
C MET A 263 9.51 -18.93 2.63
N LYS A 264 8.99 -18.65 3.84
CA LYS A 264 8.56 -19.68 4.82
C LYS A 264 7.05 -19.85 4.93
N HIS A 265 6.30 -19.21 4.05
CA HIS A 265 4.85 -19.25 4.00
C HIS A 265 4.39 -18.98 2.58
N ASP A 266 3.15 -19.32 2.25
CA ASP A 266 2.55 -18.87 1.00
C ASP A 266 2.13 -17.40 1.08
N GLY A 267 2.07 -16.77 -0.08
CA GLY A 267 1.47 -15.46 -0.28
C GLY A 267 -0.02 -15.47 0.02
N ARG A 268 -0.59 -14.28 0.14
CA ARG A 268 -1.96 -14.09 0.62
C ARG A 268 -3.01 -14.81 -0.23
N PHE A 269 -2.87 -14.78 -1.55
CA PHE A 269 -3.87 -15.35 -2.46
C PHE A 269 -3.93 -16.87 -2.44
N ARG A 270 -2.78 -17.53 -2.26
CA ARG A 270 -2.71 -19.00 -2.07
C ARG A 270 -3.32 -19.46 -0.74
N ARG A 271 -3.53 -18.54 0.22
CA ARG A 271 -4.03 -18.84 1.58
C ARG A 271 -5.47 -18.43 1.82
N SER A 272 -6.11 -17.69 0.92
CA SER A 272 -7.42 -17.09 1.14
C SER A 272 -8.22 -17.01 -0.16
N HIS A 273 -9.14 -17.96 -0.34
CA HIS A 273 -10.05 -18.00 -1.48
C HIS A 273 -11.15 -16.92 -1.41
N GLU A 274 -11.39 -16.35 -0.22
CA GLU A 274 -12.40 -15.29 0.00
C GLU A 274 -11.96 -13.92 -0.53
N LEU A 275 -10.65 -13.70 -0.70
CA LEU A 275 -10.11 -12.44 -1.21
C LEU A 275 -10.04 -12.47 -2.74
N SER A 276 -10.80 -11.62 -3.41
CA SER A 276 -10.87 -11.56 -4.87
C SER A 276 -9.68 -10.83 -5.49
N SER A 277 -9.29 -9.70 -4.90
CA SER A 277 -8.20 -8.88 -5.42
C SER A 277 -7.69 -7.90 -4.36
N VAL A 278 -6.56 -7.27 -4.67
CA VAL A 278 -6.04 -6.12 -3.95
C VAL A 278 -5.80 -4.97 -4.93
N ILE A 279 -6.13 -3.76 -4.51
CA ILE A 279 -5.75 -2.52 -5.18
C ILE A 279 -4.56 -1.93 -4.43
N ILE A 280 -3.45 -1.73 -5.12
CA ILE A 280 -2.25 -1.07 -4.59
C ILE A 280 -2.24 0.37 -5.07
N SER A 281 -2.38 1.31 -4.12
CA SER A 281 -2.39 2.76 -4.36
C SER A 281 -1.06 3.37 -3.92
N LEU A 282 -0.22 3.73 -4.89
CA LEU A 282 0.97 4.58 -4.69
C LEU A 282 0.71 5.96 -5.31
N PRO A 283 1.54 6.99 -5.06
CA PRO A 283 1.27 8.35 -5.51
C PRO A 283 1.04 8.52 -7.03
N ARG A 284 1.70 7.71 -7.87
CA ARG A 284 1.65 7.84 -9.35
C ARG A 284 1.22 6.55 -10.06
N ILE A 285 0.66 5.60 -9.31
CA ILE A 285 0.29 4.29 -9.84
C ILE A 285 -0.77 3.66 -8.96
N THR A 286 -1.83 3.18 -9.61
CA THR A 286 -2.82 2.27 -9.04
C THR A 286 -2.75 0.96 -9.80
N SER A 287 -2.45 -0.11 -9.09
CA SER A 287 -2.36 -1.46 -9.66
C SER A 287 -3.41 -2.36 -9.03
N ILE A 288 -3.96 -3.28 -9.81
CA ILE A 288 -4.89 -4.30 -9.32
C ILE A 288 -4.23 -5.66 -9.48
N LEU A 289 -4.08 -6.37 -8.38
CA LEU A 289 -3.59 -7.74 -8.34
C LEU A 289 -4.77 -8.64 -8.00
N GLU A 290 -5.21 -9.47 -8.94
CA GLU A 290 -6.30 -10.43 -8.72
C GLU A 290 -5.79 -11.75 -8.19
N ASN A 291 -6.63 -12.39 -7.38
CA ASN A 291 -6.41 -13.73 -6.90
C ASN A 291 -6.94 -14.76 -7.92
N PRO A 292 -6.07 -15.48 -8.64
CA PRO A 292 -6.54 -16.50 -9.59
C PRO A 292 -7.20 -17.70 -8.89
N TRP A 293 -7.02 -17.84 -7.57
CA TRP A 293 -7.59 -18.91 -6.75
C TRP A 293 -8.84 -18.47 -5.97
N ALA A 294 -9.40 -17.29 -6.23
CA ALA A 294 -10.56 -16.82 -5.47
C ALA A 294 -11.86 -17.58 -5.81
N ASP A 295 -12.72 -17.77 -4.81
CA ASP A 295 -14.08 -18.30 -4.97
C ASP A 295 -14.98 -17.33 -5.75
N LYS A 296 -14.69 -16.02 -5.59
CA LYS A 296 -15.36 -14.92 -6.30
C LYS A 296 -14.30 -14.08 -6.99
N ILE A 297 -14.22 -14.16 -8.31
CA ILE A 297 -13.37 -13.26 -9.12
C ILE A 297 -14.06 -11.90 -9.29
N VAL A 298 -13.30 -10.89 -9.69
CA VAL A 298 -13.87 -9.59 -10.07
C VAL A 298 -14.68 -9.77 -11.37
N PRO A 299 -15.98 -9.44 -11.43
CA PRO A 299 -16.75 -9.56 -12.65
C PRO A 299 -16.23 -8.66 -13.78
N ASP A 300 -16.40 -9.13 -15.01
CA ASP A 300 -15.94 -8.46 -16.23
C ASP A 300 -16.50 -7.02 -16.37
N GLU A 301 -17.72 -6.80 -15.90
CA GLU A 301 -18.38 -5.49 -15.93
C GLU A 301 -17.75 -4.49 -14.96
N LEU A 302 -17.11 -4.95 -13.88
CA LEU A 302 -16.42 -4.08 -12.93
C LEU A 302 -15.11 -3.53 -13.49
N TRP A 303 -14.56 -4.13 -14.55
CA TRP A 303 -13.34 -3.60 -15.17
C TRP A 303 -13.54 -2.24 -15.84
N LYS A 304 -14.76 -1.91 -16.27
CA LYS A 304 -15.05 -0.59 -16.84
C LYS A 304 -14.78 0.56 -15.86
N PRO A 305 -15.34 0.57 -14.62
CA PRO A 305 -14.97 1.58 -13.65
C PRO A 305 -13.56 1.37 -13.10
N LEU A 306 -13.11 0.13 -12.84
CA LEU A 306 -11.79 -0.10 -12.26
C LEU A 306 -10.64 0.37 -13.16
N SER A 307 -10.79 0.29 -14.49
CA SER A 307 -9.81 0.83 -15.43
C SER A 307 -9.78 2.35 -15.50
N MET A 308 -10.79 3.02 -14.93
CA MET A 308 -10.91 4.48 -14.88
C MET A 308 -10.40 5.06 -13.55
N LEU A 309 -9.93 4.21 -12.62
CA LEU A 309 -9.30 4.69 -11.40
C LEU A 309 -8.10 5.57 -11.74
N SER A 310 -7.97 6.68 -11.02
CA SER A 310 -6.84 7.58 -11.13
C SER A 310 -5.51 6.81 -11.04
N TRP A 311 -4.62 7.04 -12.02
CA TRP A 311 -3.32 6.36 -12.16
C TRP A 311 -3.36 4.84 -12.40
N PHE A 312 -4.48 4.27 -12.84
CA PHE A 312 -4.55 2.85 -13.16
C PHE A 312 -3.50 2.44 -14.20
N SER A 313 -2.66 1.45 -13.88
CA SER A 313 -1.64 0.90 -14.76
C SER A 313 -1.92 -0.56 -15.09
N VAL A 314 -2.34 -0.84 -16.32
CA VAL A 314 -2.50 -2.21 -16.83
C VAL A 314 -1.17 -2.97 -16.79
N ALA A 315 -0.06 -2.31 -17.13
CA ALA A 315 1.25 -2.93 -17.24
C ALA A 315 1.80 -3.42 -15.89
N ASP A 316 1.43 -2.76 -14.80
CA ASP A 316 1.84 -3.12 -13.45
C ASP A 316 0.75 -3.92 -12.70
N SER A 317 -0.34 -4.29 -13.37
CA SER A 317 -1.47 -5.04 -12.82
C SER A 317 -1.44 -6.51 -13.23
N TYR A 318 -2.03 -7.37 -12.39
CA TYR A 318 -2.14 -8.80 -12.59
C TYR A 318 -3.62 -9.16 -12.62
N THR A 319 -4.18 -9.20 -13.83
CA THR A 319 -5.64 -9.25 -14.03
C THR A 319 -6.01 -10.32 -15.04
N HIS A 320 -7.13 -11.03 -14.83
CA HIS A 320 -7.69 -11.94 -15.81
C HIS A 320 -8.27 -11.21 -17.02
N LYS A 321 -8.67 -9.94 -16.87
CA LYS A 321 -9.25 -9.16 -17.97
C LYS A 321 -8.25 -8.88 -19.09
N PHE A 322 -7.03 -8.51 -18.70
CA PHE A 322 -5.98 -8.08 -19.63
C PHE A 322 -4.89 -9.16 -19.83
N THR A 323 -5.05 -10.32 -19.19
CA THR A 323 -4.14 -11.46 -19.32
C THR A 323 -4.92 -12.68 -19.79
N ARG A 324 -4.47 -13.32 -20.88
CA ARG A 324 -5.16 -14.48 -21.46
C ARG A 324 -5.41 -15.60 -20.43
N ASN A 325 -4.41 -15.89 -19.59
CA ASN A 325 -4.54 -16.77 -18.45
C ASN A 325 -3.66 -16.22 -17.32
N LEU A 326 -4.29 -15.68 -16.27
CA LEU A 326 -3.59 -15.08 -15.14
C LEU A 326 -2.79 -16.13 -14.36
N MET A 327 -3.33 -17.33 -14.18
CA MET A 327 -2.66 -18.40 -13.44
C MET A 327 -1.40 -18.87 -14.18
N ASP A 328 -1.49 -19.13 -15.49
CA ASP A 328 -0.33 -19.52 -16.30
C ASP A 328 0.79 -18.46 -16.27
N LYS A 329 0.42 -17.16 -16.28
CA LYS A 329 1.40 -16.08 -16.16
C LYS A 329 2.15 -16.17 -14.83
N ILE A 330 1.43 -16.32 -13.73
CA ILE A 330 2.00 -16.39 -12.37
C ILE A 330 2.88 -17.64 -12.22
N ASP A 331 2.41 -18.79 -12.70
CA ASP A 331 3.16 -20.05 -12.63
C ASP A 331 4.45 -19.94 -13.46
N HIS A 332 4.40 -19.36 -14.66
CA HIS A 332 5.59 -19.10 -15.47
C HIS A 332 6.61 -18.19 -14.78
N GLU A 333 6.15 -17.15 -14.07
CA GLU A 333 7.02 -16.28 -13.28
C GLU A 333 7.64 -17.04 -12.09
N CYS A 334 6.87 -17.93 -11.43
CA CYS A 334 7.38 -18.78 -10.35
C CYS A 334 8.47 -19.75 -10.83
N ASP A 335 8.27 -20.37 -11.99
CA ASP A 335 9.23 -21.26 -12.63
C ASP A 335 10.50 -20.48 -13.00
N SER A 336 10.36 -19.31 -13.62
CA SER A 336 11.48 -18.45 -14.01
C SER A 336 12.34 -18.02 -12.82
N LEU A 337 11.72 -17.73 -11.67
CA LEU A 337 12.42 -17.40 -10.43
C LEU A 337 13.20 -18.60 -9.87
N SER A 338 12.61 -19.80 -9.94
CA SER A 338 13.24 -21.04 -9.49
C SER A 338 14.43 -21.44 -10.37
N ASP A 339 14.28 -21.29 -11.69
CA ASP A 339 15.34 -21.51 -12.68
C ASP A 339 16.49 -20.52 -12.47
N LEU A 340 16.17 -19.24 -12.25
CA LEU A 340 17.17 -18.21 -11.94
C LEU A 340 17.94 -18.58 -10.67
N ALA A 341 17.26 -18.92 -9.57
CA ALA A 341 17.91 -19.31 -8.32
C ALA A 341 18.84 -20.52 -8.52
N SER A 342 18.45 -21.48 -9.36
CA SER A 342 19.25 -22.67 -9.67
C SER A 342 20.46 -22.37 -10.58
N SER A 343 20.39 -21.31 -11.37
CA SER A 343 21.46 -20.91 -12.31
C SER A 343 22.59 -20.09 -11.68
N ILE A 344 22.33 -19.45 -10.54
CA ILE A 344 23.30 -18.59 -9.84
C ILE A 344 24.39 -19.45 -9.17
N LYS A 345 25.65 -19.05 -9.35
CA LYS A 345 26.81 -19.78 -8.83
C LYS A 345 27.30 -19.16 -7.51
N TYR A 346 27.32 -19.95 -6.44
CA TYR A 346 27.74 -19.50 -5.11
C TYR A 346 29.22 -19.82 -4.80
N LYS A 347 29.88 -18.95 -4.02
CA LYS A 347 31.15 -19.26 -3.35
C LYS A 347 30.81 -20.04 -2.08
N TRP A 348 31.09 -21.34 -2.05
CA TRP A 348 31.04 -22.15 -0.83
C TRP A 348 32.33 -22.03 -0.03
#